data_AF-A0A4U8V4A6-F1
#
_entry.id   AF-A0A4U8V4A6-F1
#
_cell.length_a   1.000
_cell.length_b   1.000
_cell.length_c   1.000
_cell.angle_alpha   90.00
_cell.angle_beta   90.00
_cell.angle_gamma   90.00
#
_symmetry.space_group_name_H-M   'P 1'
#
loop_
_entity.id
_entity.type
_entity.pdbx_description
1 polymer ?
#
loop_
_entity_poly.entity_id
_entity_poly.type
_entity_poly.pdbx_seq_one_letter_code
_entity_poly.pdbx_strand_id
1 'polypeptide(L)'
;MLALYLRRAWLSDEWIDIFSSWKNLNSIEIGNIFCDRVLPLLKNVLRQGSLLQLAVYDIYGYDRELDLFCRFLEQKQFLNLLFNEECEPMIDRIQTENNLERFTGSTITWDFDCTLHNDSFEGLGLVDDDTIQYKKKNLVVSYFNASYFYDDIPKARTVQEFADEVWRSEMRFL
;
A
#
# COMPACT_ATOMS: atom_id res chain seq x y z
N MET A 1 9.00 -15.89 -8.55
CA MET A 1 8.43 -15.10 -7.45
C MET A 1 7.41 -15.97 -6.76
N LEU A 2 7.61 -16.32 -5.49
CA LEU A 2 6.63 -17.11 -4.73
C LEU A 2 5.67 -16.14 -4.04
N ALA A 3 4.37 -16.37 -4.20
CA ALA A 3 3.31 -15.56 -3.61
C ALA A 3 2.39 -16.44 -2.75
N LEU A 4 1.92 -15.90 -1.63
CA LEU A 4 0.97 -16.54 -0.74
C LEU A 4 -0.30 -15.70 -0.67
N TYR A 5 -1.40 -16.28 -1.13
CA TYR A 5 -2.73 -15.66 -1.01
C TYR A 5 -3.52 -16.28 0.14
N LEU A 6 -3.91 -15.46 1.11
CA LEU A 6 -4.61 -15.86 2.31
C LEU A 6 -6.06 -15.36 2.24
N ARG A 7 -6.96 -16.26 1.86
CA ARG A 7 -8.41 -16.03 1.88
C ARG A 7 -9.03 -16.77 3.06
N ARG A 8 -9.82 -16.08 3.90
CA ARG A 8 -10.53 -16.64 5.08
C ARG A 8 -9.60 -17.35 6.05
N ALA A 9 -8.54 -16.66 6.47
CA ALA A 9 -7.40 -17.26 7.17
C ALA A 9 -7.74 -17.80 8.57
N TRP A 10 -8.25 -19.03 8.62
CA TRP A 10 -8.04 -19.94 9.74
C TRP A 10 -6.62 -20.51 9.61
N LEU A 11 -5.62 -19.69 9.93
CA LEU A 11 -4.22 -20.12 10.00
C LEU A 11 -4.00 -20.84 11.32
N SER A 12 -3.78 -22.16 11.25
CA SER A 12 -3.24 -22.92 12.37
C SER A 12 -1.74 -22.66 12.52
N ASP A 13 -1.18 -22.99 13.68
CA ASP A 13 0.24 -22.77 13.96
C ASP A 13 1.12 -23.59 13.01
N GLU A 14 0.69 -24.77 12.59
CA GLU A 14 1.41 -25.60 11.61
C GLU A 14 1.53 -24.91 10.25
N TRP A 15 0.46 -24.26 9.78
CA TRP A 15 0.49 -23.51 8.52
C TRP A 15 1.37 -22.27 8.62
N ILE A 16 1.33 -21.58 9.77
CA ILE A 16 2.22 -20.44 10.04
C ILE A 16 3.68 -20.90 9.93
N ASP A 17 4.05 -22.03 10.54
CA ASP A 17 5.40 -22.56 10.48
C ASP A 17 5.81 -22.96 9.06
N ILE A 18 4.93 -23.62 8.32
CA ILE A 18 5.17 -24.00 6.92
C ILE A 18 5.43 -22.75 6.08
N PHE A 19 4.53 -21.77 6.11
CA PHE A 19 4.66 -20.55 5.29
C PHE A 19 5.86 -19.71 5.73
N SER A 20 6.13 -19.66 7.03
CA SER A 20 7.32 -18.99 7.56
C SER A 20 8.63 -19.68 7.15
N SER A 21 8.62 -20.95 6.73
CA SER A 21 9.84 -21.62 6.27
C SER A 21 10.22 -21.30 4.81
N TRP A 22 9.33 -20.62 4.07
CA TRP A 22 9.51 -20.33 2.65
C TRP A 22 10.47 -19.17 2.41
N LYS A 23 11.77 -19.46 2.31
CA LYS A 23 12.84 -18.45 2.11
C LYS A 23 12.69 -17.55 0.87
N ASN A 24 11.92 -17.99 -0.12
CA ASN A 24 11.70 -17.25 -1.36
C ASN A 24 10.29 -16.63 -1.44
N LEU A 25 9.55 -16.58 -0.33
CA LEU A 25 8.26 -15.90 -0.28
C LEU A 25 8.47 -14.40 -0.46
N ASN A 26 7.98 -13.86 -1.58
CA ASN A 26 8.19 -12.49 -2.01
C ASN A 26 6.93 -11.64 -1.96
N SER A 27 5.75 -12.27 -2.02
CA SER A 27 4.47 -11.55 -1.96
C SER A 27 3.48 -12.26 -1.05
N ILE A 28 2.78 -11.50 -0.22
CA ILE A 28 1.68 -11.98 0.60
C ILE A 28 0.48 -11.08 0.31
N GLU A 29 -0.67 -11.69 0.06
CA GLU A 29 -1.94 -10.99 -0.10
C GLU A 29 -2.96 -11.55 0.89
N ILE A 30 -3.57 -10.67 1.67
CA ILE A 30 -4.51 -10.98 2.75
C ILE A 30 -5.86 -10.45 2.36
N GLY A 31 -6.74 -11.36 1.93
CA GLY A 31 -7.96 -10.99 1.23
C GLY A 31 -9.20 -10.69 2.09
N ASN A 32 -9.10 -10.84 3.41
CA ASN A 32 -10.19 -10.59 4.37
C ASN A 32 -9.62 -9.98 5.66
N ILE A 33 -10.49 -9.69 6.65
CA ILE A 33 -10.14 -9.17 7.99
C ILE A 33 -8.76 -9.62 8.45
N PHE A 34 -7.84 -8.65 8.49
CA PHE A 34 -6.55 -8.80 9.13
C PHE A 34 -6.77 -9.23 10.58
N CYS A 35 -6.36 -10.46 10.93
CA CYS A 35 -6.62 -11.05 12.23
C CYS A 35 -5.34 -11.39 12.98
N ASP A 36 -5.45 -11.57 14.30
CA ASP A 36 -4.31 -11.87 15.18
C ASP A 36 -3.51 -13.12 14.75
N ARG A 37 -4.10 -14.03 13.98
CA ARG A 37 -3.43 -15.23 13.45
C ARG A 37 -2.47 -14.95 12.30
N VAL A 38 -2.67 -13.86 11.56
CA VAL A 38 -1.79 -13.45 10.45
C VAL A 38 -0.55 -12.74 10.99
N LEU A 39 -0.66 -12.09 12.17
CA LEU A 39 0.44 -11.35 12.78
C LEU A 39 1.73 -12.18 13.01
N PRO A 40 1.69 -13.40 13.59
CA PRO A 40 2.89 -14.22 13.74
C PRO A 40 3.58 -14.53 12.41
N LEU A 41 2.80 -14.87 11.37
CA LEU A 41 3.32 -15.13 10.03
C LEU A 41 4.04 -13.89 9.49
N LEU A 42 3.40 -12.73 9.51
CA LEU A 42 4.02 -11.49 9.02
C LEU A 42 5.26 -11.11 9.82
N LYS A 43 5.27 -11.31 11.15
CA LYS A 43 6.47 -11.08 11.97
C LYS A 43 7.61 -12.03 11.61
N ASN A 44 7.32 -13.29 11.32
CA ASN A 44 8.33 -14.26 10.91
C ASN A 44 8.90 -13.95 9.53
N VAL A 45 8.05 -13.54 8.59
CA VAL A 45 8.43 -13.15 7.24
C VAL A 45 9.22 -11.84 7.25
N LEU A 46 8.81 -10.87 8.06
CA LEU A 46 9.56 -9.62 8.29
C LEU A 46 10.99 -9.90 8.76
N ARG A 47 11.17 -10.83 9.71
CA ARG A 47 12.50 -11.23 10.20
C ARG A 47 13.38 -11.86 9.13
N GLN A 48 12.78 -12.51 8.14
CA GLN A 48 13.52 -13.12 7.03
C GLN A 48 14.00 -12.09 6.01
N GLY A 49 13.27 -10.99 5.83
CA GLY A 49 13.63 -9.95 4.88
C GLY A 49 13.58 -10.42 3.42
N SER A 50 12.66 -11.33 3.09
CA SER A 50 12.46 -11.84 1.72
C SER A 50 11.27 -11.20 1.00
N LEU A 51 10.38 -10.56 1.75
CA LEU A 51 9.14 -10.01 1.22
C LEU A 51 9.41 -8.73 0.43
N LEU A 52 8.88 -8.68 -0.79
CA LEU A 52 8.91 -7.53 -1.67
C LEU A 52 7.57 -6.78 -1.64
N GLN A 53 6.46 -7.50 -1.42
CA GLN A 53 5.12 -6.94 -1.50
C GLN A 53 4.20 -7.51 -0.44
N LEU A 54 3.36 -6.66 0.15
CA LEU A 54 2.29 -7.04 1.06
C LEU A 54 1.00 -6.36 0.63
N ALA A 55 -0.07 -7.12 0.42
CA ALA A 55 -1.41 -6.59 0.14
C ALA A 55 -2.36 -6.96 1.29
N VAL A 56 -3.12 -5.99 1.79
CA VAL A 56 -4.08 -6.13 2.89
C VAL A 56 -5.40 -5.49 2.48
N TYR A 57 -6.46 -6.29 2.36
CA TYR A 57 -7.75 -5.82 1.83
C TYR A 57 -8.78 -5.43 2.89
N ASP A 58 -8.48 -5.63 4.17
CA ASP A 58 -9.41 -5.33 5.24
C ASP A 58 -8.62 -5.15 6.54
N ILE A 59 -8.57 -3.91 7.03
CA ILE A 59 -7.82 -3.57 8.23
C ILE A 59 -8.59 -2.62 9.14
N TYR A 60 -8.58 -2.96 10.43
CA TYR A 60 -8.92 -2.04 11.50
C TYR A 60 -7.62 -1.39 11.99
N GLY A 61 -7.48 -0.07 11.80
CA GLY A 61 -6.23 0.67 12.00
C GLY A 61 -5.72 0.78 13.45
N TYR A 62 -5.33 -0.32 14.08
CA TYR A 62 -4.74 -0.34 15.42
C TYR A 62 -3.22 -0.07 15.41
N ASP A 63 -2.66 0.31 16.57
CA ASP A 63 -1.24 0.72 16.70
C ASP A 63 -0.23 -0.36 16.33
N ARG A 64 -0.58 -1.62 16.55
CA ARG A 64 0.30 -2.77 16.37
C ARG A 64 0.55 -3.09 14.90
N GLU A 65 -0.46 -2.90 14.06
CA GLU A 65 -0.43 -3.08 12.62
C GLU A 65 0.37 -1.95 11.98
N LEU A 66 0.23 -0.73 12.48
CA LEU A 66 1.05 0.41 12.05
C LEU A 66 2.55 0.13 12.22
N ASP A 67 3.00 -0.30 13.42
CA ASP A 67 4.42 -0.65 13.65
C ASP A 67 4.90 -1.72 12.67
N LEU A 68 4.08 -2.75 12.46
CA LEU A 68 4.42 -3.84 11.54
C LEU A 68 4.62 -3.34 10.11
N PHE A 69 3.73 -2.49 9.59
CA PHE A 69 3.82 -1.96 8.25
C PHE A 69 4.98 -0.99 8.07
N CYS A 70 5.19 -0.09 9.03
CA CYS A 70 6.37 0.79 9.04
C CYS A 70 7.66 -0.03 8.95
N ARG A 71 7.76 -1.14 9.70
CA ARG A 71 8.94 -2.01 9.66
C ARG A 71 9.11 -2.76 8.33
N PHE A 72 8.03 -3.07 7.61
CA PHE A 72 8.13 -3.59 6.24
C PHE A 72 8.65 -2.51 5.29
N LEU A 73 8.08 -1.30 5.35
CA LEU A 73 8.48 -0.15 4.52
C LEU A 73 9.96 0.25 4.72
N GLU A 74 10.53 -0.01 5.91
CA GLU A 74 11.94 0.21 6.22
C GLU A 74 12.89 -0.83 5.58
N GLN A 75 12.40 -1.98 5.12
CA GLN A 75 13.27 -3.00 4.59
C GLN A 75 13.73 -2.64 3.17
N LYS A 76 15.05 -2.66 2.94
CA LYS A 76 15.66 -2.27 1.65
C LYS A 76 15.12 -3.01 0.43
N GLN A 77 14.69 -4.26 0.60
CA GLN A 77 14.15 -5.07 -0.49
C GLN A 77 12.64 -4.93 -0.66
N PHE A 78 11.94 -4.37 0.33
CA PHE A 78 10.49 -4.21 0.28
C PHE A 78 10.15 -3.09 -0.71
N LEU A 79 9.15 -3.33 -1.56
CA LEU A 79 8.81 -2.46 -2.68
C LEU A 79 7.43 -1.85 -2.51
N ASN A 80 6.43 -2.63 -2.09
CA ASN A 80 5.05 -2.15 -2.06
C ASN A 80 4.22 -2.69 -0.90
N LEU A 81 3.55 -1.77 -0.20
CA LEU A 81 2.45 -2.06 0.71
C LEU A 81 1.15 -1.62 0.05
N LEU A 82 0.30 -2.57 -0.30
CA LEU A 82 -0.99 -2.31 -0.91
C LEU A 82 -2.10 -2.46 0.12
N PHE A 83 -2.96 -1.45 0.20
CA PHE A 83 -4.22 -1.52 0.91
C PHE A 83 -5.39 -1.53 -0.08
N ASN A 84 -6.46 -2.21 0.29
CA ASN A 84 -7.75 -2.07 -0.38
C ASN A 84 -8.80 -1.79 0.68
N GLU A 85 -9.74 -0.90 0.38
CA GLU A 85 -10.89 -0.49 1.22
C GLU A 85 -10.50 0.06 2.62
N GLU A 86 -11.23 1.09 3.10
CA GLU A 86 -11.18 1.63 4.48
C GLU A 86 -9.79 1.91 5.10
N CYS A 87 -8.76 2.15 4.28
CA CYS A 87 -7.38 2.24 4.74
C CYS A 87 -6.88 3.67 5.02
N GLU A 88 -7.66 4.71 4.70
CA GLU A 88 -7.28 6.11 4.89
C GLU A 88 -6.74 6.40 6.30
N PRO A 89 -7.35 5.91 7.41
CA PRO A 89 -6.81 6.14 8.74
C PRO A 89 -5.41 5.55 8.94
N MET A 90 -5.08 4.43 8.27
CA MET A 90 -3.74 3.85 8.33
C MET A 90 -2.75 4.67 7.50
N ILE A 91 -3.14 5.09 6.30
CA ILE A 91 -2.32 5.96 5.44
C ILE A 91 -1.98 7.27 6.16
N ASP A 92 -2.98 7.94 6.72
CA ASP A 92 -2.81 9.17 7.48
C ASP A 92 -1.84 8.96 8.65
N ARG A 93 -2.00 7.88 9.40
CA ARG A 93 -1.10 7.56 10.52
C ARG A 93 0.34 7.36 10.05
N ILE A 94 0.56 6.64 8.95
CA ILE A 94 1.91 6.48 8.38
C ILE A 94 2.48 7.84 7.95
N GLN A 95 1.68 8.73 7.35
CA GLN A 95 2.12 10.07 6.95
C GLN A 95 2.48 10.98 8.14
N THR A 96 1.95 10.71 9.34
CA THR A 96 2.31 11.45 10.57
C THR A 96 3.64 11.00 11.20
N GLU A 97 4.27 9.93 10.69
CA GLU A 97 5.55 9.48 11.23
C GLU A 97 6.65 10.56 11.04
N ASN A 98 7.43 10.80 12.11
CA ASN A 98 8.39 11.92 12.16
C ASN A 98 9.54 11.81 11.14
N ASN A 99 9.81 10.62 10.62
CA ASN A 99 10.93 10.36 9.71
C ASN A 99 10.50 9.45 8.55
N LEU A 100 9.86 10.03 7.53
CA LEU A 100 9.46 9.31 6.32
C LEU A 100 10.65 8.90 5.44
N GLU A 101 11.84 9.49 5.59
CA GLU A 101 13.05 9.12 4.83
C GLU A 101 13.50 7.67 5.12
N ARG A 102 13.08 7.10 6.25
CA ARG A 102 13.36 5.68 6.54
C ARG A 102 12.63 4.71 5.60
N PHE A 103 11.62 5.19 4.88
CA PHE A 103 10.82 4.40 3.93
C PHE A 103 11.31 4.53 2.48
N THR A 104 12.38 5.29 2.22
CA THR A 104 12.89 5.53 0.87
C THR A 104 13.10 4.23 0.09
N GLY A 105 12.54 4.19 -1.13
CA GLY A 105 12.56 3.02 -2.01
C GLY A 105 11.30 2.14 -1.91
N SER A 106 10.48 2.33 -0.88
CA SER A 106 9.17 1.68 -0.75
C SER A 106 8.05 2.55 -1.33
N THR A 107 6.92 1.90 -1.58
CA THR A 107 5.68 2.52 -2.05
C THR A 107 4.52 2.04 -1.19
N ILE A 108 3.53 2.91 -1.00
CA ILE A 108 2.21 2.53 -0.49
C ILE A 108 1.19 2.76 -1.60
N THR A 109 0.41 1.75 -1.93
CA THR A 109 -0.69 1.84 -2.90
C THR A 109 -2.01 1.64 -2.16
N TRP A 110 -3.05 2.38 -2.54
CA TRP A 110 -4.38 2.07 -2.07
C TRP A 110 -5.45 2.31 -3.13
N ASP A 111 -6.44 1.42 -3.13
CA ASP A 111 -7.60 1.42 -4.01
C ASP A 111 -8.81 1.94 -3.23
N PHE A 112 -9.23 3.16 -3.52
CA PHE A 112 -10.47 3.76 -3.02
C PHE A 112 -10.72 5.13 -3.67
N ASP A 113 -11.94 5.66 -3.54
CA ASP A 113 -12.27 7.05 -3.87
C ASP A 113 -11.44 7.98 -2.97
N CYS A 114 -10.42 8.61 -3.54
CA CYS A 114 -9.51 9.48 -2.80
C CYS A 114 -9.78 10.94 -3.13
N THR A 115 -9.78 11.81 -2.12
CA THR A 115 -9.65 13.24 -2.38
C THR A 115 -8.21 13.57 -2.75
N LEU A 116 -8.02 14.32 -3.84
CA LEU A 116 -6.69 14.84 -4.22
C LEU A 116 -6.11 15.69 -3.07
N HIS A 117 -4.79 15.63 -2.91
CA HIS A 117 -4.11 16.44 -1.90
C HIS A 117 -4.32 17.95 -2.11
N ASN A 118 -4.40 18.67 -0.99
CA ASN A 118 -4.63 20.11 -0.93
C ASN A 118 -3.32 20.92 -1.12
N ASP A 119 -3.40 22.24 -0.90
CA ASP A 119 -2.30 23.22 -0.98
C ASP A 119 -1.06 22.90 -0.12
N SER A 120 -1.11 21.88 0.74
CA SER A 120 0.07 21.39 1.47
C SER A 120 1.05 20.58 0.62
N PHE A 121 0.68 20.26 -0.63
CA PHE A 121 1.52 19.66 -1.65
C PHE A 121 1.72 20.61 -2.84
N GLU A 122 2.90 20.55 -3.46
CA GLU A 122 3.15 21.14 -4.76
C GLU A 122 2.48 20.28 -5.84
N GLY A 123 1.48 20.82 -6.53
CA GLY A 123 0.85 20.15 -7.67
C GLY A 123 1.82 20.10 -8.85
N LEU A 124 2.23 18.90 -9.26
CA LEU A 124 3.06 18.70 -10.45
C LEU A 124 2.22 18.64 -11.74
N GLY A 125 0.89 18.52 -11.60
CA GLY A 125 -0.05 18.43 -12.71
C GLY A 125 -0.12 17.02 -13.31
N LEU A 126 -0.74 16.94 -14.49
CA LEU A 126 -0.84 15.70 -15.25
C LEU A 126 0.54 15.31 -15.78
N VAL A 127 0.96 14.09 -15.49
CA VAL A 127 2.22 13.52 -16.02
C VAL A 127 1.98 12.63 -17.24
N ASP A 128 0.77 12.10 -17.35
CA ASP A 128 0.20 11.46 -18.53
C ASP A 128 -1.33 11.63 -18.49
N ASP A 129 -2.02 11.01 -19.45
CA ASP A 129 -3.47 11.14 -19.63
C ASP A 129 -4.29 10.60 -18.43
N ASP A 130 -3.70 9.74 -17.62
CA ASP A 130 -4.41 8.94 -16.61
C ASP A 130 -3.79 9.10 -15.22
N THR A 131 -2.80 9.99 -15.07
CA THR A 131 -2.05 10.21 -13.83
C THR A 131 -1.82 11.68 -13.53
N ILE A 132 -2.24 12.12 -12.34
CA ILE A 132 -1.87 13.43 -11.76
C ILE A 132 -0.91 13.22 -10.59
N GLN A 133 0.09 14.09 -10.45
CA GLN A 133 1.09 13.98 -9.39
C GLN A 133 1.17 15.23 -8.50
N TYR A 134 1.49 14.97 -7.24
CA TYR A 134 1.71 15.95 -6.19
C TYR A 134 3.01 15.61 -5.45
N LYS A 135 3.75 16.63 -5.04
CA LYS A 135 5.03 16.47 -4.35
C LYS A 135 5.06 17.22 -3.03
N LYS A 136 5.67 16.59 -2.01
CA LYS A 136 5.96 17.21 -0.73
C LYS A 136 7.28 16.67 -0.19
N LYS A 137 8.32 17.51 -0.15
CA LYS A 137 9.67 17.11 0.26
C LYS A 137 10.15 15.89 -0.56
N ASN A 138 10.44 14.76 0.10
CA ASN A 138 10.85 13.48 -0.48
C ASN A 138 9.66 12.53 -0.74
N LEU A 139 8.43 13.04 -0.77
CA LEU A 139 7.23 12.26 -1.06
C LEU A 139 6.67 12.67 -2.43
N VAL A 140 6.31 11.70 -3.25
CA VAL A 140 5.49 11.89 -4.45
C VAL A 140 4.24 11.07 -4.31
N VAL A 141 3.09 11.70 -4.52
CA VAL A 141 1.79 11.02 -4.55
C VAL A 141 1.26 11.10 -5.97
N SER A 142 0.95 9.95 -6.53
CA SER A 142 0.35 9.79 -7.86
C SER A 142 -1.08 9.31 -7.67
N TYR A 143 -2.01 9.95 -8.35
CA TYR A 143 -3.40 9.52 -8.39
C TYR A 143 -3.69 9.02 -9.80
N PHE A 144 -4.45 7.93 -9.89
CA PHE A 144 -4.83 7.28 -11.13
C PHE A 144 -6.34 7.29 -11.25
N ASN A 145 -6.82 7.75 -12.40
CA ASN A 145 -8.24 7.67 -12.71
C ASN A 145 -8.63 6.24 -13.11
N ALA A 146 -9.94 5.96 -13.14
CA ALA A 146 -10.44 4.66 -13.56
C ALA A 146 -10.08 4.32 -15.02
N SER A 147 -9.94 5.31 -15.93
CA SER A 147 -9.53 5.07 -17.31
C SER A 147 -8.12 4.51 -17.46
N TYR A 148 -7.26 4.65 -16.43
CA TYR A 148 -6.00 3.93 -16.35
C TYR A 148 -6.18 2.39 -16.43
N PHE A 149 -7.29 1.87 -15.91
CA PHE A 149 -7.57 0.43 -15.79
C PHE A 149 -8.58 -0.09 -16.82
N TYR A 150 -9.39 0.80 -17.40
CA TYR A 150 -10.52 0.43 -18.24
C TYR A 150 -10.56 1.30 -19.51
N ASP A 151 -10.32 0.68 -20.67
CA ASP A 151 -10.24 1.36 -21.98
C ASP A 151 -11.57 2.02 -22.42
N ASP A 152 -12.70 1.63 -21.83
CA ASP A 152 -14.03 2.14 -22.15
C ASP A 152 -14.43 3.38 -21.32
N ILE A 153 -13.63 3.77 -20.33
CA ILE A 153 -13.86 4.98 -19.53
C ILE A 153 -13.21 6.18 -20.26
N PRO A 154 -13.98 7.26 -20.55
CA PRO A 154 -13.43 8.45 -21.17
C PRO A 154 -12.33 9.07 -20.30
N LYS A 155 -11.21 9.43 -20.93
CA LYS A 155 -10.14 10.18 -20.25
C LYS A 155 -10.64 11.52 -19.74
N ALA A 156 -10.29 11.84 -18.50
CA ALA A 156 -10.54 13.14 -17.90
C ALA A 156 -9.90 14.26 -18.74
N ARG A 157 -10.62 15.35 -18.98
CA ARG A 157 -10.16 16.49 -19.78
C ARG A 157 -9.82 17.69 -18.90
N THR A 158 -10.19 17.63 -17.62
CA THR A 158 -9.90 18.64 -16.61
C THR A 158 -9.45 17.97 -15.30
N VAL A 159 -8.75 18.73 -14.45
CA VAL A 159 -8.37 18.26 -13.11
C VAL A 159 -9.60 17.95 -12.24
N GLN A 160 -10.71 18.66 -12.45
CA GLN A 160 -11.95 18.40 -11.72
C GLN A 160 -12.57 17.05 -12.13
N GLU A 161 -12.70 16.79 -13.44
CA GLU A 161 -13.16 15.49 -13.95
C GLU A 161 -12.23 14.36 -13.48
N PHE A 162 -10.92 14.61 -13.43
CA PHE A 162 -9.95 13.64 -12.91
C PHE A 162 -10.21 13.32 -11.43
N ALA A 163 -10.40 14.35 -10.60
CA ALA A 163 -10.62 14.22 -9.16
C ALA A 163 -11.86 13.37 -8.84
N ASP A 164 -12.89 13.47 -9.66
CA ASP A 164 -14.15 12.74 -9.49
C ASP A 164 -14.04 11.24 -9.87
N GLU A 165 -12.96 10.84 -10.56
CA GLU A 165 -12.76 9.48 -11.09
C GLU A 165 -11.50 8.79 -10.53
N VAL A 166 -10.88 9.35 -9.49
CA VAL A 166 -9.71 8.75 -8.85
C VAL A 166 -10.07 7.42 -8.22
N TRP A 167 -9.44 6.35 -8.71
CA TRP A 167 -9.67 4.99 -8.21
C TRP A 167 -8.51 4.47 -7.38
N ARG A 168 -7.29 4.85 -7.73
CA ARG A 168 -6.06 4.39 -7.07
C ARG A 168 -5.17 5.57 -6.74
N SER A 169 -4.51 5.45 -5.60
CA SER A 169 -3.44 6.35 -5.19
C SER A 169 -2.17 5.56 -4.91
N GLU A 170 -1.03 6.20 -5.16
CA GLU A 170 0.29 5.66 -4.91
C GLU A 170 1.15 6.73 -4.24
N MET A 171 1.75 6.39 -3.10
CA MET A 171 2.68 7.23 -2.37
C MET A 171 4.07 6.61 -2.42
N ARG A 172 4.99 7.31 -3.11
CA ARG A 172 6.40 6.91 -3.26
C ARG A 172 7.29 7.74 -2.33
N PHE A 173 8.10 7.04 -1.54
CA PHE A 173 9.13 7.63 -0.71
C PHE A 173 10.45 7.70 -1.52
N LEU A 174 10.87 8.92 -1.86
CA LEU A 174 12.08 9.21 -2.63
C LEU A 174 13.35 9.17 -1.79
#